data_AF-A0A8C7CSL6-F1
#
_entry.id   AF-A0A8C7CSL6-F1
#
_cell.length_a   1.000
_cell.length_b   1.000
_cell.length_c   1.000
_cell.angle_alpha   90.00
_cell.angle_beta   90.00
_cell.angle_gamma   90.00
#
_symmetry.space_group_name_H-M   'P 1'
#
loop_
_entity.id
_entity.type
_entity.pdbx_description
1 polymer ?
#
loop_
_entity_poly.entity_id
_entity_poly.type
_entity_poly.pdbx_seq_one_letter_code
_entity_poly.pdbx_strand_id
1 'polypeptide(L)'
;MNGCAACQKCRCIRTSSAFISPRLFHRIEILPPGAHCRQTEIIVTKKDKATVCVTPDARWINKVIVKKREKRETGNQTFITPFR
;
A
#
# COMPACT_ATOMS: atom_id res chain seq x y z
N MET A 1 7.76 29.68 16.68
CA MET A 1 6.58 29.14 15.97
C MET A 1 7.06 28.46 14.71
N ASN A 2 7.32 27.16 14.77
CA ASN A 2 7.86 26.42 13.62
C ASN A 2 6.69 26.01 12.73
N GLY A 3 6.42 26.84 11.73
CA GLY A 3 5.53 26.49 10.63
C GLY A 3 6.18 25.39 9.80
N CYS A 4 5.61 24.18 9.82
CA CYS A 4 5.86 23.20 8.77
C CYS A 4 4.68 23.27 7.80
N ALA A 5 4.85 23.94 6.66
CA ALA A 5 3.86 23.99 5.58
C ALA A 5 3.52 22.60 4.98
N ALA A 6 4.26 21.55 5.38
CA ALA A 6 3.94 20.16 5.09
C ALA A 6 4.20 19.31 6.35
N CYS A 7 3.27 19.33 7.31
CA CYS A 7 3.18 18.22 8.26
C CYS A 7 2.90 16.96 7.41
N GLN A 8 3.92 16.15 7.17
CA GLN A 8 3.92 14.97 6.32
C GLN A 8 2.91 13.96 6.86
N LYS A 9 1.69 13.96 6.35
CA LYS A 9 0.69 12.96 6.70
C LYS A 9 0.79 11.85 5.67
N CYS A 10 1.55 10.81 6.00
CA CYS A 10 1.44 9.51 5.35
C CYS A 10 -0.05 9.17 5.18
N ARG A 11 -0.44 8.57 4.04
CA ARG A 11 -1.85 8.22 3.77
C ARG A 11 -2.40 7.27 4.84
N CYS A 12 -1.52 6.47 5.42
CA CYS A 12 -1.77 5.51 6.47
C CYS A 12 -1.38 6.09 7.83
N ILE A 13 -2.39 6.36 8.66
CA ILE A 13 -2.19 6.73 10.08
C ILE A 13 -1.90 5.48 10.93
N ARG A 14 -2.51 4.34 10.55
CA ARG A 14 -2.32 3.05 11.22
C ARG A 14 -2.07 1.97 10.18
N THR A 15 -1.10 1.10 10.46
CA THR A 15 -0.80 -0.08 9.65
C THR A 15 -1.24 -1.34 10.39
N SER A 16 -1.63 -2.36 9.64
CA SER A 16 -1.98 -3.67 10.16
C SER A 16 -1.02 -4.72 9.63
N SER A 17 -0.55 -5.61 10.50
CA SER A 17 0.20 -6.82 10.12
C SER A 17 -0.71 -8.05 9.97
N ALA A 18 -2.00 -7.90 10.29
CA ALA A 18 -2.98 -8.99 10.24
C ALA A 18 -3.03 -9.60 8.84
N PHE A 19 -3.04 -10.93 8.77
CA PHE A 19 -3.13 -11.63 7.49
C PHE A 19 -4.51 -11.39 6.85
N ILE A 20 -4.50 -10.94 5.60
CA ILE A 20 -5.71 -10.76 4.81
C ILE A 20 -5.62 -11.65 3.58
N SER A 21 -6.68 -12.42 3.34
CA SER A 21 -6.71 -13.38 2.24
C SER A 21 -6.68 -12.67 0.88
N PRO A 22 -5.77 -13.04 -0.05
CA PRO A 22 -5.65 -12.41 -1.39
C PRO A 22 -6.89 -12.51 -2.25
N ARG A 23 -7.81 -13.43 -1.93
CA ARG A 23 -9.11 -13.59 -2.59
C ARG A 23 -10.01 -12.36 -2.40
N LEU A 24 -9.81 -11.63 -1.31
CA LEU A 24 -10.55 -10.41 -0.97
C LEU A 24 -9.91 -9.16 -1.57
N PHE A 25 -8.73 -9.26 -2.18
CA PHE A 25 -8.02 -8.08 -2.70
C PHE A 25 -8.63 -7.66 -4.02
N HIS A 26 -9.01 -6.39 -4.08
CA HIS A 26 -9.46 -5.73 -5.28
C HIS A 26 -8.33 -4.90 -5.89
N ARG A 27 -7.64 -4.12 -5.07
CA ARG A 27 -6.55 -3.23 -5.46
C ARG A 27 -5.41 -3.29 -4.45
N ILE A 28 -4.17 -3.18 -4.91
CA ILE A 28 -3.00 -2.99 -4.06
C ILE A 28 -2.25 -1.77 -4.59
N GLU A 29 -1.96 -0.81 -3.74
CA GLU A 29 -1.13 0.36 -4.04
C GLU A 29 0.11 0.29 -3.15
N ILE A 30 1.29 0.43 -3.73
CA ILE A 30 2.56 0.44 -3.01
C ILE A 30 3.17 1.81 -3.21
N LEU A 31 3.25 2.59 -2.14
CA LEU A 31 3.82 3.92 -2.13
C LEU A 31 5.21 3.85 -1.53
N PRO A 32 6.28 4.08 -2.33
CA PRO A 32 7.62 4.12 -1.80
C PRO A 32 7.83 5.37 -0.92
N PRO A 33 8.85 5.36 -0.04
CA PRO A 33 9.19 6.53 0.73
C PRO A 33 9.63 7.67 -0.20
N GLY A 34 9.20 8.89 0.11
CA GLY A 34 9.56 10.08 -0.65
C GLY A 34 9.41 11.37 0.15
N ALA A 35 9.37 12.49 -0.56
CA ALA A 35 9.35 13.83 0.04
C ALA A 35 8.07 14.17 0.83
N HIS A 36 7.05 13.30 0.80
CA HIS A 36 5.78 13.43 1.55
C HIS A 36 5.60 12.42 2.71
N CYS A 37 6.32 11.29 2.68
CA CYS A 37 6.28 10.27 3.73
C CYS A 37 7.56 9.44 3.65
N ARG A 38 8.28 9.29 4.76
CA ARG A 38 9.55 8.52 4.81
C ARG A 38 9.35 7.01 4.93
N GLN A 39 8.11 6.55 5.03
CA GLN A 39 7.77 5.14 5.22
C GLN A 39 7.14 4.60 3.95
N THR A 40 7.45 3.34 3.61
CA THR A 40 6.75 2.62 2.56
C THR A 40 5.32 2.30 3.04
N GLU A 41 4.33 2.70 2.26
CA GLU A 41 2.92 2.44 2.57
C GLU A 41 2.36 1.42 1.59
N ILE A 42 1.75 0.35 2.11
CA ILE A 42 1.05 -0.63 1.28
C ILE A 42 -0.44 -0.50 1.57
N ILE A 43 -1.21 -0.02 0.60
CA ILE A 43 -2.63 0.22 0.74
C ILE A 43 -3.37 -0.86 -0.04
N VAL A 44 -4.15 -1.67 0.67
CA VAL A 44 -4.94 -2.74 0.08
C VAL A 44 -6.41 -2.36 0.11
N THR A 45 -7.01 -2.23 -1.07
CA THR A 45 -8.45 -2.09 -1.21
C THR A 45 -9.06 -3.48 -1.36
N LYS A 46 -9.96 -3.83 -0.44
CA LYS A 46 -10.75 -5.06 -0.49
C LYS A 46 -11.87 -4.93 -1.53
N LYS A 47 -12.41 -6.06 -1.98
CA LYS A 47 -13.60 -6.11 -2.86
C LYS A 47 -14.82 -5.43 -2.25
N ASP A 48 -14.89 -5.43 -0.92
CA ASP A 48 -15.89 -4.73 -0.12
C ASP A 48 -15.67 -3.20 -0.06
N LYS A 49 -14.77 -2.65 -0.88
CA LYS A 49 -14.34 -1.23 -0.88
C LYS A 49 -13.66 -0.75 0.41
N ALA A 50 -13.57 -1.59 1.44
CA ALA A 50 -12.78 -1.34 2.63
C ALA A 50 -11.28 -1.25 2.28
N THR A 51 -10.65 -0.15 2.70
CA THR A 51 -9.22 0.10 2.50
C THR A 51 -8.46 -0.19 3.77
N VAL A 52 -7.38 -0.98 3.68
CA VAL A 52 -6.55 -1.36 4.81
C VAL A 52 -5.09 -1.09 4.48
N CYS A 53 -4.41 -0.36 5.35
CA CYS A 53 -2.98 -0.17 5.28
C CYS A 53 -2.25 -1.35 5.91
N VAL A 54 -1.32 -1.94 5.16
CA VAL A 54 -0.52 -3.09 5.58
C VAL A 54 0.92 -2.63 5.80
N THR A 55 1.54 -3.11 6.88
CA THR A 55 2.95 -2.83 7.14
C THR A 55 3.84 -3.57 6.14
N PRO A 56 4.90 -2.94 5.59
CA PRO A 56 5.86 -3.60 4.70
C PRO A 56 6.63 -4.75 5.38
N ASP A 57 6.67 -4.78 6.72
CA ASP A 57 7.31 -5.85 7.50
C ASP A 57 6.54 -7.19 7.44
N ALA A 58 5.27 -7.16 7.01
CA ALA A 58 4.42 -8.33 6.97
C ALA A 58 4.89 -9.33 5.87
N ARG A 59 5.63 -10.37 6.24
CA ARG A 59 6.15 -11.41 5.31
C ARG A 59 5.12 -11.98 4.32
N TRP A 60 3.84 -12.04 4.71
CA TRP A 60 2.78 -12.53 3.84
C TRP A 60 2.49 -11.58 2.65
N ILE A 61 2.60 -10.25 2.80
CA ILE A 61 2.25 -9.30 1.73
C ILE A 61 3.22 -9.45 0.54
N ASN A 62 4.50 -9.65 0.83
CA ASN A 62 5.54 -9.90 -0.18
C ASN A 62 5.23 -11.17 -0.99
N LYS A 63 4.78 -12.25 -0.32
CA LYS A 63 4.34 -13.48 -1.01
C LYS A 63 3.14 -13.24 -1.91
N VAL A 64 2.20 -12.38 -1.49
CA VAL A 64 1.00 -12.06 -2.30
C VAL A 64 1.37 -11.25 -3.53
N ILE A 65 2.23 -10.25 -3.39
CA ILE A 65 2.72 -9.42 -4.50
C ILE A 65 3.42 -10.32 -5.53
N VAL A 66 4.31 -11.21 -5.09
CA VAL A 66 5.01 -12.16 -5.98
C VAL A 66 4.02 -13.11 -6.66
N LYS A 67 3.10 -13.74 -5.92
CA LYS A 67 2.11 -14.67 -6.49
C LYS A 67 1.12 -14.02 -7.45
N LYS A 68 0.81 -12.74 -7.27
CA LYS A 68 -0.07 -11.99 -8.18
C LYS A 68 0.60 -11.75 -9.53
N ARG A 69 1.92 -11.57 -9.57
CA ARG A 69 2.71 -11.42 -10.79
C ARG A 69 2.63 -12.67 -11.68
N GLU A 70 2.52 -13.85 -11.08
CA GLU A 70 2.49 -15.14 -11.82
C GLU A 70 1.13 -15.48 -12.43
N LYS A 71 0.03 -14.87 -11.98
CA LYS A 71 -1.34 -15.36 -12.29
C LYS A 71 -2.13 -14.60 -13.36
N ARG A 72 -1.67 -13.44 -13.84
CA ARG A 72 -2.12 -12.70 -15.06
C ARG A 72 -1.72 -11.23 -14.94
N GLU A 73 -1.00 -10.73 -15.94
CA GLU A 73 -1.03 -9.34 -16.36
C GLU A 73 -2.45 -8.99 -16.84
N THR A 74 -3.36 -8.60 -15.96
CA THR A 74 -4.60 -7.91 -16.38
C THR A 74 -5.15 -7.09 -15.23
N GLY A 75 -5.02 -5.77 -15.38
CA GLY A 75 -5.31 -4.79 -14.34
C GLY A 75 -4.01 -4.12 -13.92
N ASN A 76 -3.50 -3.25 -14.80
CA ASN A 76 -2.40 -2.35 -14.53
C ASN A 76 -2.67 -1.62 -13.21
N GLN A 77 -2.01 -2.03 -12.13
CA GLN A 77 -2.36 -1.57 -10.80
C GLN A 77 -1.18 -1.62 -9.83
N THR A 78 0.05 -1.62 -10.31
CA THR A 78 1.12 -0.96 -9.57
C THR A 78 1.12 0.46 -10.10
N PHE A 79 0.23 1.30 -9.60
CA PHE A 79 0.49 2.73 -9.68
C PHE A 79 1.60 2.96 -8.67
N ILE A 80 2.84 2.70 -9.09
CA ILE A 80 3.93 3.60 -8.73
C ILE A 80 3.43 4.95 -9.24
N THR A 81 2.62 5.63 -8.43
CA THR A 81 2.21 6.99 -8.74
C THR A 81 3.53 7.74 -8.86
N PRO A 82 3.90 8.25 -10.04
CA PRO A 82 5.02 9.16 -10.10
C PRO A 82 4.71 10.27 -9.09
N PHE A 83 5.69 10.61 -8.26
CA PHE A 83 5.62 11.78 -7.39
C PHE A 83 5.27 12.96 -8.31
N ARG A 84 3.99 13.35 -8.30
CA ARG A 84 3.51 14.55 -8.98
C ARG A 84 3.69 15.74 -8.06
#